data_AF-A0A7Y8L568-F1
#
_entry.id   AF-A0A7Y8L568-F1
#
_cell.length_a   1.000
_cell.length_b   1.000
_cell.length_c   1.000
_cell.angle_alpha   90.00
_cell.angle_beta   90.00
_cell.angle_gamma   90.00
#
_symmetry.space_group_name_H-M   'P 1'
#
loop_
_entity.id
_entity.type
_entity.pdbx_description
1 polymer ?
#
loop_
_entity_poly.entity_id
_entity_poly.type
_entity_poly.pdbx_seq_one_letter_code
_entity_poly.pdbx_strand_id
1 'polypeptide(L)'
;HGGAGSPSQFSDRCEKACKTAFQLLEKGGNSLDAVTEAARILEDDGRFNAGSGSVLRLDGKTIEMDASVMDSKGNIGIVIAIRNVKNPILVARSVTNTPHIALSGEGATAFARKKGFKPFYNVSKYALERYKRLKQLIKEGKLSKESPIWKGYDVESLWNFDNISYEEAFCDTIGAVAIDKKGVFAVANSTGGFSPMLLGRVGDSGMIGCGFYAGPSGAIATTGAGEEIIRRMFAKCVYDIISAGEDVRKACKKGIEMFPPEIKAGIIAITRTDFSVEANTEMAHYALVKER
;
A
#
# COMPACT_ATOMS: atom_id res chain seq x y z
N HIS A 1 -8.40 -0.92 2.40
CA HIS A 1 -7.94 -0.66 3.78
C HIS A 1 -7.16 0.64 3.82
N GLY A 2 -7.07 1.23 5.02
CA GLY A 2 -6.19 2.37 5.35
C GLY A 2 -4.82 1.97 5.91
N GLY A 3 -4.63 0.69 6.28
CA GLY A 3 -3.35 0.14 6.75
C GLY A 3 -3.48 -0.66 8.05
N ALA A 4 -2.67 -1.71 8.19
CA ALA A 4 -2.56 -2.50 9.41
C ALA A 4 -1.79 -1.69 10.48
N GLY A 5 -2.53 -1.18 11.46
CA GLY A 5 -2.09 -0.16 12.41
C GLY A 5 -2.95 1.12 12.38
N SER A 6 -3.76 1.31 11.32
CA SER A 6 -4.58 2.51 11.16
C SER A 6 -5.85 2.48 12.02
N PRO A 7 -6.16 3.54 12.79
CA PRO A 7 -7.33 3.59 13.67
C PRO A 7 -8.66 3.42 12.92
N SER A 8 -9.58 2.63 13.47
CA SER A 8 -10.89 2.33 12.87
C SER A 8 -11.73 3.58 12.62
N GLN A 9 -11.54 4.64 13.40
CA GLN A 9 -12.14 5.96 13.19
C GLN A 9 -11.79 6.63 11.84
N PHE A 10 -10.75 6.17 11.12
CA PHE A 10 -10.41 6.64 9.77
C PHE A 10 -11.16 5.88 8.66
N SER A 11 -12.05 4.96 9.03
CA SER A 11 -12.86 4.21 8.07
C SER A 11 -13.84 5.09 7.29
N ASP A 12 -14.12 6.32 7.73
CA ASP A 12 -14.90 7.33 6.98
C ASP A 12 -14.35 7.57 5.56
N ARG A 13 -13.02 7.53 5.40
CA ARG A 13 -12.40 7.70 4.08
C ARG A 13 -12.30 6.39 3.32
N CYS A 14 -12.14 5.26 4.00
CA CYS A 14 -12.30 3.95 3.36
C CYS A 14 -13.72 3.81 2.77
N GLU A 15 -14.74 4.26 3.50
CA GLU A 15 -16.12 4.32 3.05
C GLU A 15 -16.29 5.25 1.85
N LYS A 16 -15.78 6.49 1.92
CA LYS A 16 -15.83 7.42 0.77
C LYS A 16 -15.16 6.83 -0.48
N ALA A 17 -13.95 6.28 -0.34
CA ALA A 17 -13.20 5.68 -1.43
C ALA A 17 -13.96 4.48 -2.04
N CYS A 18 -14.46 3.58 -1.19
CA CYS A 18 -15.22 2.40 -1.61
C CYS A 18 -16.53 2.81 -2.32
N LYS A 19 -17.31 3.73 -1.76
CA LYS A 19 -18.55 4.24 -2.37
C LYS A 19 -18.31 4.91 -3.72
N THR A 20 -17.25 5.71 -3.87
CA THR A 20 -16.91 6.34 -5.16
C THR A 20 -16.51 5.30 -6.20
N ALA A 21 -15.65 4.33 -5.84
CA ALA A 21 -15.30 3.22 -6.73
C ALA A 21 -16.53 2.38 -7.12
N PHE A 22 -17.41 2.08 -6.17
CA PHE A 22 -18.63 1.32 -6.43
C PHE A 22 -19.57 2.04 -7.41
N GLN A 23 -19.72 3.36 -7.30
CA GLN A 23 -20.50 4.16 -8.26
C GLN A 23 -19.93 4.11 -9.69
N LEU A 24 -18.60 3.98 -9.85
CA LEU A 24 -17.99 3.78 -11.17
C LEU A 24 -18.38 2.41 -11.75
N LEU A 25 -18.36 1.35 -10.93
CA LEU A 25 -18.77 0.00 -11.32
C LEU A 25 -20.26 -0.09 -11.66
N GLU A 26 -21.13 0.58 -10.87
CA GLU A 26 -22.56 0.64 -11.15
C GLU A 26 -22.87 1.30 -12.50
N LYS A 27 -22.11 2.35 -12.87
CA LYS A 27 -22.16 3.01 -14.17
C LYS A 27 -21.54 2.19 -15.32
N GLY A 28 -21.00 1.00 -15.06
CA GLY A 28 -20.42 0.11 -16.06
C GLY A 28 -18.92 0.35 -16.33
N GLY A 29 -18.23 1.12 -15.48
CA GLY A 29 -16.78 1.21 -15.47
C GLY A 29 -16.09 -0.13 -15.17
N ASN A 30 -14.81 -0.22 -15.51
CA ASN A 30 -14.00 -1.41 -15.22
C ASN A 30 -13.42 -1.36 -13.80
N SER A 31 -13.02 -2.52 -13.29
CA SER A 31 -12.50 -2.66 -11.92
C SER A 31 -11.16 -1.98 -11.70
N LEU A 32 -10.29 -1.95 -12.71
CA LEU A 32 -8.95 -1.35 -12.63
C LEU A 32 -9.01 0.17 -12.40
N ASP A 33 -9.91 0.87 -13.10
CA ASP A 33 -10.14 2.30 -12.88
C ASP A 33 -10.85 2.56 -11.54
N ALA A 34 -11.75 1.67 -11.12
CA ALA A 34 -12.43 1.77 -9.83
C ALA A 34 -11.47 1.65 -8.63
N VAL A 35 -10.56 0.66 -8.62
CA VAL A 35 -9.53 0.54 -7.56
C VAL A 35 -8.52 1.68 -7.61
N THR A 36 -8.19 2.16 -8.82
CA THR A 36 -7.30 3.32 -8.99
C THR A 36 -7.90 4.58 -8.37
N GLU A 37 -9.19 4.87 -8.58
CA GLU A 37 -9.85 6.03 -7.96
C GLU A 37 -10.02 5.88 -6.44
N ALA A 38 -10.33 4.67 -5.95
CA ALA A 38 -10.33 4.41 -4.50
C ALA A 38 -8.97 4.71 -3.88
N ALA A 39 -7.88 4.21 -4.46
CA ALA A 39 -6.53 4.45 -3.98
C ALA A 39 -6.16 5.94 -4.06
N ARG A 40 -6.51 6.64 -5.15
CA ARG A 40 -6.29 8.09 -5.31
C ARG A 40 -6.99 8.91 -4.22
N ILE A 41 -8.20 8.51 -3.81
CA ILE A 41 -8.95 9.14 -2.71
C ILE A 41 -8.27 8.90 -1.34
N LEU A 42 -7.62 7.76 -1.16
CA LEU A 42 -6.88 7.41 0.07
C LEU A 42 -5.52 8.13 0.14
N GLU A 43 -4.79 8.23 -0.98
CA GLU A 43 -3.58 9.05 -1.13
C GLU A 43 -3.82 10.55 -0.88
N ASP A 44 -5.00 11.05 -1.25
CA ASP A 44 -5.40 12.45 -1.09
C ASP A 44 -5.77 12.84 0.34
N ASP A 45 -6.09 11.87 1.20
CA ASP A 45 -6.63 12.14 2.53
C ASP A 45 -5.59 12.69 3.53
N GLY A 46 -4.34 12.28 3.38
CA GLY A 46 -3.26 12.69 4.24
C GLY A 46 -3.21 12.02 5.62
N ARG A 47 -4.26 11.34 6.11
CA ARG A 47 -4.15 10.52 7.34
C ARG A 47 -3.44 9.21 7.10
N PHE A 48 -3.60 8.57 5.95
CA PHE A 48 -2.91 7.31 5.62
C PHE A 48 -1.52 7.57 5.05
N ASN A 49 -0.58 6.63 5.24
CA ASN A 49 0.78 6.73 4.71
C ASN A 49 0.84 6.29 3.23
N ALA A 50 0.19 7.08 2.39
CA ALA A 50 0.28 7.03 0.94
C ALA A 50 0.05 8.43 0.36
N GLY A 51 0.60 8.71 -0.83
CA GLY A 51 0.49 10.01 -1.49
C GLY A 51 0.85 11.18 -0.56
N SER A 52 -0.14 12.03 -0.27
CA SER A 52 0.01 13.25 0.53
C SER A 52 0.29 13.01 2.03
N GLY A 53 -0.02 11.81 2.53
CA GLY A 53 0.24 11.41 3.92
C GLY A 53 1.45 10.47 4.11
N SER A 54 2.20 10.21 3.04
CA SER A 54 3.40 9.36 3.05
C SER A 54 4.44 9.84 4.06
N VAL A 55 5.12 8.89 4.70
CA VAL A 55 6.20 9.15 5.62
C VAL A 55 7.38 9.81 4.92
N LEU A 56 7.94 10.80 5.60
CA LEU A 56 9.24 11.34 5.25
C LEU A 56 10.33 10.31 5.64
N ARG A 57 11.43 10.36 4.90
CA ARG A 57 12.70 9.76 5.29
C ARG A 57 13.38 10.62 6.36
N LEU A 58 14.43 10.12 7.01
CA LEU A 58 15.03 10.85 8.14
C LEU A 58 15.67 12.21 7.77
N ASP A 59 15.91 12.47 6.48
CA ASP A 59 16.37 13.78 6.01
C ASP A 59 15.29 14.89 6.07
N GLY A 60 14.04 14.55 6.43
CA GLY A 60 12.92 15.49 6.64
C GLY A 60 12.38 16.19 5.42
N LYS A 61 12.81 15.76 4.24
CA LYS A 61 12.45 16.36 2.96
C LYS A 61 12.12 15.32 1.91
N THR A 62 12.76 14.15 1.95
CA THR A 62 12.57 13.10 0.95
C THR A 62 11.34 12.28 1.30
N ILE A 63 10.45 12.13 0.32
CA ILE A 63 9.36 11.15 0.31
C ILE A 63 9.57 10.30 -0.93
N GLU A 64 9.74 8.99 -0.72
CA GLU A 64 9.70 7.97 -1.76
C GLU A 64 8.42 7.15 -1.57
N MET A 65 7.76 6.81 -2.66
CA MET A 65 6.51 6.07 -2.63
C MET A 65 6.59 4.86 -3.55
N ASP A 66 5.93 3.78 -3.14
CA ASP A 66 5.66 2.63 -3.99
C ASP A 66 4.16 2.59 -4.28
N ALA A 67 3.78 2.32 -5.53
CA ALA A 67 2.39 2.12 -5.90
C ALA A 67 2.25 1.16 -7.07
N SER A 68 1.18 0.37 -7.04
CA SER A 68 0.94 -0.70 -8.01
C SER A 68 -0.54 -0.86 -8.32
N VAL A 69 -0.83 -1.20 -9.57
CA VAL A 69 -2.15 -1.64 -10.03
C VAL A 69 -2.02 -2.93 -10.83
N MET A 70 -3.01 -3.82 -10.69
CA MET A 70 -3.10 -5.07 -11.46
C MET A 70 -4.56 -5.44 -11.72
N ASP A 71 -4.86 -5.98 -12.90
CA ASP A 71 -6.13 -6.67 -13.16
C ASP A 71 -5.94 -8.14 -13.57
N SER A 72 -7.04 -8.90 -13.52
CA SER A 72 -7.08 -10.32 -13.89
C SER A 72 -6.98 -10.58 -15.40
N LYS A 73 -6.71 -9.56 -16.21
CA LYS A 73 -6.40 -9.66 -17.65
C LYS A 73 -4.91 -9.52 -17.95
N GLY A 74 -4.10 -9.21 -16.93
CA GLY A 74 -2.66 -9.02 -17.07
C GLY A 74 -2.24 -7.58 -17.34
N ASN A 75 -3.12 -6.59 -17.16
CA ASN A 75 -2.69 -5.19 -17.09
C ASN A 75 -1.98 -4.98 -15.75
N ILE A 76 -0.69 -4.65 -15.77
CA ILE A 76 0.11 -4.39 -14.57
C ILE A 76 0.86 -3.07 -14.75
N GLY A 77 0.91 -2.26 -13.70
CA GLY A 77 1.66 -1.00 -13.69
C GLY A 77 2.16 -0.69 -12.30
N ILE A 78 3.46 -0.43 -12.17
CA ILE A 78 4.15 -0.26 -10.89
C ILE A 78 5.08 0.94 -10.97
N VAL A 79 5.09 1.75 -9.90
CA VAL A 79 6.15 2.73 -9.64
C VAL A 79 6.79 2.44 -8.29
N ILE A 80 8.12 2.46 -8.24
CA ILE A 80 8.94 2.14 -7.06
C ILE A 80 9.80 3.35 -6.71
N ALA A 81 9.90 3.68 -5.43
CA ALA A 81 10.65 4.82 -4.91
C ALA A 81 10.42 6.14 -5.68
N ILE A 82 9.20 6.37 -6.20
CA ILE A 82 8.87 7.58 -6.94
C ILE A 82 8.81 8.78 -5.99
N ARG A 83 9.33 9.92 -6.42
CA ARG A 83 9.41 11.14 -5.59
C ARG A 83 8.58 12.27 -6.20
N ASN A 84 8.19 13.24 -5.36
CA ASN A 84 7.66 14.53 -5.79
C ASN A 84 6.38 14.46 -6.67
N VAL A 85 5.48 13.52 -6.40
CA VAL A 85 4.18 13.35 -7.09
C VAL A 85 3.08 13.15 -6.06
N LYS A 86 1.93 13.82 -6.23
CA LYS A 86 0.81 13.75 -5.28
C LYS A 86 0.14 12.37 -5.20
N ASN A 87 0.00 11.72 -6.36
CA ASN A 87 -0.76 10.48 -6.53
C ASN A 87 0.07 9.43 -7.30
N PRO A 88 1.01 8.72 -6.65
CA PRO A 88 1.76 7.60 -7.22
C PRO A 88 0.89 6.58 -7.99
N ILE A 89 -0.31 6.25 -7.50
CA ILE A 89 -1.20 5.27 -8.14
C ILE A 89 -1.63 5.68 -9.54
N LEU A 90 -1.76 6.98 -9.82
CA LEU A 90 -2.09 7.47 -11.17
C LEU A 90 -0.89 7.35 -12.12
N VAL A 91 0.34 7.40 -11.59
CA VAL A 91 1.54 7.12 -12.39
C VAL A 91 1.64 5.62 -12.64
N ALA A 92 1.40 4.76 -11.65
CA ALA A 92 1.29 3.31 -11.81
C ALA A 92 0.23 2.93 -12.88
N ARG A 93 -0.97 3.53 -12.82
CA ARG A 93 -1.99 3.37 -13.86
C ARG A 93 -1.54 3.90 -15.23
N SER A 94 -0.67 4.91 -15.27
CA SER A 94 -0.09 5.40 -16.53
C SER A 94 0.95 4.44 -17.13
N VAL A 95 1.63 3.63 -16.30
CA VAL A 95 2.59 2.59 -16.74
C VAL A 95 1.89 1.46 -17.49
N THR A 96 0.64 1.11 -17.13
CA THR A 96 -0.14 0.07 -17.86
C THR A 96 -0.39 0.42 -19.34
N ASN A 97 -0.16 1.68 -19.75
CA ASN A 97 -0.28 2.14 -21.14
C ASN A 97 1.08 2.16 -21.86
N THR A 98 1.99 1.28 -21.46
CA THR A 98 3.35 1.10 -21.98
C THR A 98 3.68 -0.39 -22.08
N PRO A 99 4.70 -0.81 -22.84
CA PRO A 99 5.14 -2.22 -22.86
C PRO A 99 5.91 -2.63 -21.59
N HIS A 100 5.97 -1.79 -20.56
CA HIS A 100 6.72 -2.03 -19.33
C HIS A 100 5.79 -2.24 -18.13
N ILE A 101 6.20 -3.09 -17.18
CA ILE A 101 5.44 -3.39 -15.97
C ILE A 101 5.78 -2.43 -14.83
N ALA A 102 7.06 -2.07 -14.67
CA ALA A 102 7.56 -1.30 -13.54
C ALA A 102 8.57 -0.22 -13.97
N LEU A 103 8.52 0.92 -13.28
CA LEU A 103 9.54 1.98 -13.33
C LEU A 103 9.98 2.32 -11.90
N SER A 104 11.23 2.76 -11.72
CA SER A 104 11.76 3.11 -10.40
C SER A 104 12.42 4.50 -10.34
N GLY A 105 12.46 5.08 -9.14
CA GLY A 105 13.25 6.25 -8.76
C GLY A 105 13.07 7.46 -9.66
N GLU A 106 14.19 7.99 -10.14
CA GLU A 106 14.21 9.16 -11.04
C GLU A 106 13.56 8.85 -12.40
N GLY A 107 13.69 7.62 -12.90
CA GLY A 107 13.04 7.19 -14.16
C GLY A 107 11.51 7.22 -14.06
N ALA A 108 10.95 6.70 -12.97
CA ALA A 108 9.52 6.81 -12.66
C ALA A 108 9.07 8.27 -12.52
N THR A 109 9.90 9.09 -11.86
CA THR A 109 9.63 10.52 -11.64
C THR A 109 9.65 11.31 -12.96
N ALA A 110 10.63 11.07 -13.84
CA ALA A 110 10.73 11.66 -15.17
C ALA A 110 9.57 11.24 -16.08
N PHE A 111 9.17 9.96 -16.05
CA PHE A 111 7.98 9.47 -16.73
C PHE A 111 6.71 10.19 -16.25
N ALA A 112 6.55 10.41 -14.95
CA ALA A 112 5.44 11.18 -14.39
C ALA A 112 5.40 12.62 -14.94
N ARG A 113 6.56 13.30 -15.05
CA ARG A 113 6.62 14.63 -15.70
C ARG A 113 6.20 14.56 -17.17
N LYS A 114 6.67 13.56 -17.92
CA LYS A 114 6.30 13.38 -19.33
C LYS A 114 4.81 13.08 -19.53
N LYS A 115 4.15 12.48 -18.54
CA LYS A 115 2.69 12.25 -18.50
C LYS A 115 1.89 13.44 -17.92
N GLY A 116 2.54 14.55 -17.58
CA GLY A 116 1.88 15.78 -17.11
C GLY A 116 1.66 15.90 -15.59
N PHE A 117 2.14 14.94 -14.79
CA PHE A 117 2.04 15.01 -13.33
C PHE A 117 2.98 16.10 -12.79
N LYS A 118 2.38 17.18 -12.27
CA LYS A 118 3.13 18.31 -11.68
C LYS A 118 3.95 17.88 -10.46
N PRO A 119 5.09 18.56 -10.18
CA PRO A 119 5.78 18.43 -8.91
C PRO A 119 4.85 18.71 -7.73
N PHE A 120 4.98 17.90 -6.67
CA PHE A 120 4.22 18.05 -5.44
C PHE A 120 5.13 17.75 -4.25
N TYR A 121 5.17 18.67 -3.29
CA TYR A 121 6.09 18.64 -2.14
C TYR A 121 5.39 18.83 -0.80
N ASN A 122 4.05 18.93 -0.80
CA ASN A 122 3.29 19.21 0.41
C ASN A 122 3.17 17.94 1.26
N VAL A 123 3.42 18.09 2.56
CA VAL A 123 3.38 17.01 3.54
C VAL A 123 2.17 17.22 4.45
N SER A 124 1.39 16.17 4.74
CA SER A 124 0.23 16.30 5.63
C SER A 124 0.64 16.56 7.09
N LYS A 125 -0.26 17.15 7.88
CA LYS A 125 -0.09 17.30 9.33
C LYS A 125 0.15 15.95 10.01
N TYR A 126 -0.56 14.90 9.60
CA TYR A 126 -0.39 13.55 10.13
C TYR A 126 0.95 12.93 9.73
N ALA A 127 1.44 13.17 8.51
CA ALA A 127 2.77 12.76 8.12
C ALA A 127 3.82 13.45 9.01
N LEU A 128 3.69 14.75 9.29
CA LEU A 128 4.54 15.51 10.23
C LEU A 128 4.37 15.14 11.72
N GLU A 129 3.24 14.56 12.13
CA GLU A 129 3.03 14.08 13.50
C GLU A 129 3.55 12.65 13.70
N ARG A 130 3.34 11.79 12.70
CA ARG A 130 4.08 10.52 12.60
C ARG A 130 5.56 10.80 12.53
N TYR A 131 5.96 11.85 11.80
CA TYR A 131 7.29 12.43 11.83
C TYR A 131 7.69 12.56 13.32
N LYS A 132 7.10 13.49 14.08
CA LYS A 132 7.47 13.80 15.49
C LYS A 132 7.72 12.61 16.41
N ARG A 133 6.95 11.51 16.29
CA ARG A 133 7.09 10.33 17.13
C ARG A 133 8.44 9.60 17.00
N LEU A 134 9.02 9.42 15.81
CA LEU A 134 10.30 8.67 15.71
C LEU A 134 11.50 9.45 16.19
N LYS A 135 11.52 10.79 16.12
CA LYS A 135 12.66 11.57 16.69
C LYS A 135 12.85 11.19 18.13
N GLN A 136 11.73 11.16 18.84
CA GLN A 136 11.66 10.82 20.24
C GLN A 136 12.10 9.36 20.46
N LEU A 137 11.61 8.41 19.66
CA LEU A 137 11.99 6.99 19.79
C LEU A 137 13.48 6.72 19.47
N ILE A 138 14.08 7.41 18.50
CA ILE A 138 15.52 7.31 18.20
C ILE A 138 16.32 7.96 19.33
N LYS A 139 16.00 9.21 19.69
CA LYS A 139 16.69 9.97 20.75
C LYS A 139 16.63 9.29 22.12
N GLU A 140 15.55 8.57 22.41
CA GLU A 140 15.38 7.81 23.66
C GLU A 140 15.96 6.37 23.59
N GLY A 141 16.56 5.96 22.46
CA GLY A 141 17.10 4.61 22.28
C GLY A 141 16.03 3.50 22.25
N LYS A 142 14.77 3.84 21.95
CA LYS A 142 13.60 2.95 22.01
C LYS A 142 13.17 2.39 20.65
N LEU A 143 13.79 2.82 19.54
CA LEU A 143 13.42 2.41 18.19
C LEU A 143 13.26 0.88 18.03
N SER A 144 14.23 0.10 18.51
CA SER A 144 14.20 -1.37 18.41
C SER A 144 13.09 -2.07 19.21
N LYS A 145 12.42 -1.35 20.13
CA LYS A 145 11.23 -1.84 20.86
C LYS A 145 9.94 -1.63 20.08
N GLU A 146 9.80 -0.46 19.44
CA GLU A 146 8.60 -0.09 18.67
C GLU A 146 8.65 -0.61 17.21
N SER A 147 9.86 -0.83 16.69
CA SER A 147 10.11 -1.30 15.31
C SER A 147 11.04 -2.53 15.35
N PRO A 148 10.50 -3.75 15.55
CA PRO A 148 11.29 -4.97 15.71
C PRO A 148 12.21 -5.30 14.53
N ILE A 149 11.92 -4.79 13.33
CA ILE A 149 12.76 -4.92 12.13
C ILE A 149 14.18 -4.33 12.31
N TRP A 150 14.33 -3.33 13.19
CA TRP A 150 15.62 -2.71 13.52
C TRP A 150 16.32 -3.37 14.72
N LYS A 151 15.77 -4.46 15.29
CA LYS A 151 16.36 -5.14 16.44
C LYS A 151 17.69 -5.81 16.06
N GLY A 152 18.78 -5.35 16.69
CA GLY A 152 20.13 -5.88 16.45
C GLY A 152 20.88 -5.20 15.30
N TYR A 153 20.30 -4.18 14.66
CA TYR A 153 20.96 -3.36 13.65
C TYR A 153 21.36 -2.00 14.23
N ASP A 154 22.57 -1.57 13.89
CA ASP A 154 22.98 -0.17 14.04
C ASP A 154 22.48 0.61 12.82
N VAL A 155 21.45 1.44 13.06
CA VAL A 155 20.80 2.27 12.04
C VAL A 155 21.77 3.31 11.46
N GLU A 156 22.70 3.82 12.26
CA GLU A 156 23.68 4.83 11.84
C GLU A 156 24.71 4.21 10.88
N SER A 157 25.10 2.96 11.12
CA SER A 157 26.10 2.25 10.31
C SER A 157 25.63 1.90 8.88
N LEU A 158 24.33 1.73 8.68
CA LEU A 158 23.72 1.34 7.40
C LEU A 158 23.31 2.55 6.54
N TRP A 159 23.65 3.77 6.97
CA TRP A 159 23.06 5.00 6.48
C TRP A 159 23.52 5.40 5.08
N ASN A 160 22.57 5.76 4.20
CA ASN A 160 22.83 6.08 2.79
C ASN A 160 22.28 7.45 2.34
N PHE A 161 22.29 8.44 3.24
CA PHE A 161 21.88 9.82 2.95
C PHE A 161 23.05 10.78 3.17
N ASP A 162 23.12 11.86 2.38
CA ASP A 162 24.19 12.87 2.44
C ASP A 162 24.33 13.58 3.80
N ASN A 163 23.29 13.52 4.64
CA ASN A 163 23.30 14.05 6.00
C ASN A 163 22.56 13.10 6.95
N ILE A 164 23.13 12.87 8.14
CA ILE A 164 22.41 12.31 9.28
C ILE A 164 21.68 13.45 9.98
N SER A 165 20.40 13.56 9.71
CA SER A 165 19.48 14.40 10.47
C SER A 165 18.59 13.47 11.28
N TYR A 166 18.61 13.55 12.61
CA TYR A 166 17.68 12.77 13.42
C TYR A 166 16.37 13.50 13.57
N GLU A 167 15.51 13.19 12.61
CA GLU A 167 14.12 13.56 12.49
C GLU A 167 13.42 12.29 11.94
N GLU A 168 12.62 11.52 12.70
CA GLU A 168 11.14 11.55 12.60
C GLU A 168 10.48 10.52 11.57
N ALA A 169 9.28 9.91 11.86
CA ALA A 169 8.28 9.12 11.02
C ALA A 169 7.60 7.86 11.68
N PHE A 170 6.60 7.19 11.06
CA PHE A 170 6.12 5.79 11.34
C PHE A 170 5.05 5.37 10.28
N CYS A 171 4.76 4.08 10.05
CA CYS A 171 4.10 3.58 8.81
C CYS A 171 2.57 3.29 8.81
N ASP A 172 1.97 3.13 7.61
CA ASP A 172 0.66 2.48 7.27
C ASP A 172 0.49 2.34 5.72
N THR A 173 -0.05 1.26 5.13
CA THR A 173 -0.23 1.11 3.65
C THR A 173 -1.70 1.15 3.21
N ILE A 174 -2.04 1.80 2.10
CA ILE A 174 -3.42 1.82 1.55
C ILE A 174 -3.60 0.85 0.39
N GLY A 175 -4.77 0.23 0.29
CA GLY A 175 -5.08 -0.73 -0.77
C GLY A 175 -6.57 -0.90 -1.01
N ALA A 176 -6.93 -1.25 -2.24
CA ALA A 176 -8.30 -1.43 -2.71
C ALA A 176 -8.39 -2.61 -3.69
N VAL A 177 -9.47 -3.39 -3.62
CA VAL A 177 -9.78 -4.51 -4.52
C VAL A 177 -11.21 -4.37 -5.04
N ALA A 178 -11.47 -4.74 -6.30
CA ALA A 178 -12.81 -4.69 -6.90
C ALA A 178 -13.02 -5.76 -7.99
N ILE A 179 -14.27 -6.15 -8.20
CA ILE A 179 -14.72 -6.96 -9.34
C ILE A 179 -15.74 -6.15 -10.15
N ASP A 180 -15.64 -6.16 -11.48
CA ASP A 180 -16.61 -5.46 -12.35
C ASP A 180 -17.73 -6.38 -12.87
N LYS A 181 -18.71 -5.78 -13.57
CA LYS A 181 -19.84 -6.51 -14.17
C LYS A 181 -19.41 -7.55 -15.23
N LYS A 182 -18.17 -7.50 -15.72
CA LYS A 182 -17.60 -8.45 -16.68
C LYS A 182 -16.81 -9.57 -15.97
N GLY A 183 -16.78 -9.56 -14.63
CA GLY A 183 -16.05 -10.55 -13.83
C GLY A 183 -14.54 -10.29 -13.76
N VAL A 184 -14.06 -9.10 -14.13
CA VAL A 184 -12.64 -8.75 -14.06
C VAL A 184 -12.32 -8.31 -12.64
N PHE A 185 -11.37 -8.98 -12.01
CA PHE A 185 -10.82 -8.57 -10.72
C PHE A 185 -9.71 -7.55 -10.91
N ALA A 186 -9.59 -6.59 -10.00
CA ALA A 186 -8.47 -5.66 -9.95
C ALA A 186 -8.06 -5.32 -8.52
N VAL A 187 -6.81 -4.89 -8.38
CA VAL A 187 -6.19 -4.39 -7.15
C VAL A 187 -5.41 -3.10 -7.42
N ALA A 188 -5.43 -2.20 -6.43
CA ALA A 188 -4.51 -1.07 -6.29
C ALA A 188 -3.88 -1.12 -4.89
N ASN A 189 -2.58 -0.87 -4.77
CA ASN A 189 -1.87 -0.73 -3.49
C ASN A 189 -0.91 0.48 -3.54
N SER A 190 -0.77 1.24 -2.45
CA SER A 190 0.18 2.36 -2.37
C SER A 190 0.68 2.61 -0.95
N THR A 191 1.96 2.99 -0.82
CA THR A 191 2.61 3.27 0.45
C THR A 191 3.68 4.35 0.32
N GLY A 192 3.91 5.10 1.40
CA GLY A 192 5.13 5.89 1.60
C GLY A 192 6.33 5.07 2.11
N GLY A 193 6.16 3.74 2.24
CA GLY A 193 7.11 2.84 2.87
C GLY A 193 6.88 2.71 4.37
N PHE A 194 7.86 2.19 5.10
CA PHE A 194 7.95 2.37 6.55
C PHE A 194 9.05 3.36 6.89
N SER A 195 9.19 3.74 8.16
CA SER A 195 10.28 4.62 8.54
C SER A 195 10.69 4.36 10.00
N PRO A 196 11.99 4.37 10.34
CA PRO A 196 13.12 4.69 9.46
C PRO A 196 13.31 3.61 8.40
N MET A 197 13.70 4.04 7.19
CA MET A 197 14.13 3.17 6.10
C MET A 197 15.23 3.87 5.30
N LEU A 198 16.10 3.09 4.67
CA LEU A 198 17.15 3.59 3.78
C LEU A 198 16.56 4.19 2.50
N LEU A 199 17.27 5.13 1.86
CA LEU A 199 16.90 5.62 0.53
C LEU A 199 16.85 4.44 -0.45
N GLY A 200 15.78 4.40 -1.25
CA GLY A 200 15.58 3.34 -2.25
C GLY A 200 15.22 1.97 -1.68
N ARG A 201 14.95 1.81 -0.37
CA ARG A 201 14.30 0.57 0.12
C ARG A 201 12.94 0.43 -0.53
N VAL A 202 12.61 -0.78 -0.97
CA VAL A 202 11.35 -1.10 -1.67
C VAL A 202 10.47 -1.98 -0.80
N GLY A 203 9.19 -1.65 -0.71
CA GLY A 203 8.19 -2.42 0.05
C GLY A 203 7.45 -3.48 -0.77
N ASP A 204 6.58 -4.21 -0.08
CA ASP A 204 5.68 -5.19 -0.66
C ASP A 204 4.73 -4.57 -1.69
N SER A 205 4.30 -3.32 -1.50
CA SER A 205 3.42 -2.61 -2.44
C SER A 205 4.04 -2.43 -3.83
N GLY A 206 5.37 -2.46 -3.96
CA GLY A 206 6.08 -2.47 -5.25
C GLY A 206 6.29 -3.86 -5.85
N MET A 207 5.92 -4.93 -5.16
CA MET A 207 6.28 -6.32 -5.48
C MET A 207 5.03 -7.18 -5.75
N ILE A 208 4.88 -7.62 -7.01
CA ILE A 208 3.77 -8.48 -7.45
C ILE A 208 3.76 -9.77 -6.63
N GLY A 209 2.58 -10.17 -6.16
CA GLY A 209 2.41 -11.37 -5.35
C GLY A 209 2.87 -11.22 -3.90
N CYS A 210 3.50 -10.10 -3.53
CA CYS A 210 3.80 -9.77 -2.13
C CYS A 210 2.71 -8.86 -1.58
N GLY A 211 2.70 -7.59 -2.02
CA GLY A 211 1.75 -6.57 -1.54
C GLY A 211 0.38 -6.59 -2.20
N PHE A 212 0.30 -7.19 -3.39
CA PHE A 212 -0.89 -7.17 -4.23
C PHE A 212 -0.90 -8.34 -5.22
N TYR A 213 -2.08 -8.84 -5.56
CA TYR A 213 -2.27 -9.78 -6.67
C TYR A 213 -3.72 -9.75 -7.17
N ALA A 214 -3.93 -9.90 -8.48
CA ALA A 214 -5.25 -10.16 -9.05
C ALA A 214 -5.17 -11.24 -10.14
N GLY A 215 -6.18 -12.10 -10.18
CA GLY A 215 -6.27 -13.20 -11.15
C GLY A 215 -7.72 -13.68 -11.31
N PRO A 216 -7.97 -14.71 -12.14
CA PRO A 216 -9.34 -15.18 -12.43
C PRO A 216 -10.15 -15.63 -11.20
N SER A 217 -9.49 -15.97 -10.09
CA SER A 217 -10.12 -16.46 -8.86
C SER A 217 -10.42 -15.34 -7.83
N GLY A 218 -9.83 -14.15 -7.98
CA GLY A 218 -9.97 -13.07 -7.00
C GLY A 218 -8.94 -11.94 -7.12
N ALA A 219 -9.04 -10.96 -6.23
CA ALA A 219 -8.02 -9.91 -6.02
C ALA A 219 -7.72 -9.72 -4.53
N ILE A 220 -6.46 -9.41 -4.22
CA ILE A 220 -5.90 -9.31 -2.88
C ILE A 220 -4.98 -8.09 -2.77
N ALA A 221 -5.14 -7.31 -1.71
CA ALA A 221 -4.18 -6.28 -1.27
C ALA A 221 -3.77 -6.53 0.18
N THR A 222 -2.49 -6.27 0.50
CA THR A 222 -1.94 -6.48 1.85
C THR A 222 -1.26 -5.22 2.39
N THR A 223 -1.09 -5.19 3.70
CA THR A 223 -0.45 -4.11 4.46
C THR A 223 0.22 -4.67 5.71
N GLY A 224 1.31 -4.05 6.17
CA GLY A 224 2.01 -4.47 7.39
C GLY A 224 3.53 -4.32 7.27
N ALA A 225 4.27 -5.20 7.94
CA ALA A 225 5.73 -5.27 7.81
C ALA A 225 6.15 -5.82 6.43
N GLY A 226 6.46 -4.92 5.49
CA GLY A 226 6.69 -5.26 4.08
C GLY A 226 7.75 -6.34 3.84
N GLU A 227 8.83 -6.37 4.61
CA GLU A 227 9.88 -7.39 4.53
C GLU A 227 9.33 -8.79 4.86
N GLU A 228 8.47 -8.90 5.88
CA GLU A 228 7.86 -10.17 6.29
C GLU A 228 6.75 -10.61 5.32
N ILE A 229 6.07 -9.65 4.68
CA ILE A 229 5.12 -9.87 3.58
C ILE A 229 5.85 -10.41 2.33
N ILE A 230 7.01 -9.82 1.98
CA ILE A 230 7.85 -10.26 0.86
C ILE A 230 8.41 -11.67 1.10
N ARG A 231 8.97 -11.94 2.29
CA ARG A 231 9.51 -13.29 2.64
C ARG A 231 8.48 -14.41 2.50
N ARG A 232 7.19 -14.11 2.59
CA ARG A 232 6.06 -15.06 2.49
C ARG A 232 5.36 -15.08 1.14
N MET A 233 5.71 -14.17 0.21
CA MET A 233 4.93 -13.88 -1.00
C MET A 233 3.42 -13.78 -0.69
N PHE A 234 3.08 -12.99 0.33
CA PHE A 234 1.84 -13.14 1.08
C PHE A 234 0.57 -13.10 0.21
N ALA A 235 0.41 -12.08 -0.65
CA ALA A 235 -0.75 -11.97 -1.53
C ALA A 235 -0.87 -13.17 -2.49
N LYS A 236 0.24 -13.67 -3.05
CA LYS A 236 0.22 -14.83 -3.95
C LYS A 236 -0.07 -16.13 -3.21
N CYS A 237 0.48 -16.30 -2.01
CA CYS A 237 0.24 -17.47 -1.17
C CYS A 237 -1.26 -17.61 -0.83
N VAL A 238 -1.90 -16.52 -0.36
CA VAL A 238 -3.35 -16.54 -0.08
C VAL A 238 -4.17 -16.68 -1.35
N TYR A 239 -3.76 -16.05 -2.46
CA TYR A 239 -4.43 -16.22 -3.76
C TYR A 239 -4.42 -17.69 -4.22
N ASP A 240 -3.31 -18.40 -4.06
CA ASP A 240 -3.19 -19.80 -4.50
C ASP A 240 -4.07 -20.74 -3.66
N ILE A 241 -4.21 -20.47 -2.36
CA ILE A 241 -5.14 -21.18 -1.47
C ILE A 241 -6.60 -20.97 -1.94
N ILE A 242 -6.99 -19.72 -2.25
CA ILE A 242 -8.31 -19.41 -2.82
C ILE A 242 -8.50 -20.07 -4.19
N SER A 243 -7.47 -20.03 -5.04
CA SER A 243 -7.53 -20.60 -6.39
C SER A 243 -7.54 -22.13 -6.40
N ALA A 244 -7.16 -22.78 -5.30
CA ALA A 244 -7.34 -24.21 -5.07
C ALA A 244 -8.75 -24.58 -4.55
N GLY A 245 -9.64 -23.60 -4.33
CA GLY A 245 -11.04 -23.79 -3.94
C GLY A 245 -11.34 -23.65 -2.45
N GLU A 246 -10.39 -23.17 -1.63
CA GLU A 246 -10.65 -22.84 -0.22
C GLU A 246 -11.53 -21.57 -0.10
N ASP A 247 -12.30 -21.50 0.99
CA ASP A 247 -13.07 -20.29 1.32
C ASP A 247 -12.16 -19.06 1.53
N VAL A 248 -12.61 -17.89 1.08
CA VAL A 248 -11.83 -16.64 1.12
C VAL A 248 -11.47 -16.21 2.54
N ARG A 249 -12.36 -16.42 3.52
CA ARG A 249 -12.15 -16.03 4.91
C ARG A 249 -11.18 -16.99 5.59
N LYS A 250 -11.36 -18.30 5.39
CA LYS A 250 -10.40 -19.33 5.83
C LYS A 250 -9.01 -19.10 5.23
N ALA A 251 -8.92 -18.78 3.94
CA ALA A 251 -7.65 -18.51 3.27
C ALA A 251 -6.94 -17.28 3.83
N CYS A 252 -7.66 -16.17 4.03
CA CYS A 252 -7.09 -14.95 4.62
C CYS A 252 -6.67 -15.16 6.08
N LYS A 253 -7.48 -15.87 6.88
CA LYS A 253 -7.15 -16.21 8.27
C LYS A 253 -5.90 -17.08 8.37
N LYS A 254 -5.83 -18.18 7.61
CA LYS A 254 -4.61 -19.01 7.47
C LYS A 254 -3.40 -18.16 7.08
N GLY A 255 -3.61 -17.18 6.20
CA GLY A 255 -2.59 -16.23 5.79
C GLY A 255 -2.07 -15.33 6.92
N ILE A 256 -2.95 -14.78 7.75
CA ILE A 256 -2.56 -13.98 8.93
C ILE A 256 -1.85 -14.85 9.98
N GLU A 257 -2.27 -16.12 10.14
CA GLU A 257 -1.62 -17.10 11.02
C GLU A 257 -0.17 -17.46 10.60
N MET A 258 0.28 -17.08 9.39
CA MET A 258 1.68 -17.21 8.96
C MET A 258 2.63 -16.18 9.59
N PHE A 259 2.11 -15.14 10.26
CA PHE A 259 2.88 -14.08 10.87
C PHE A 259 3.02 -14.29 12.38
N PRO A 260 4.21 -14.11 12.98
CA PRO A 260 4.35 -14.05 14.43
C PRO A 260 3.44 -12.96 15.02
N PRO A 261 2.86 -13.14 16.22
CA PRO A 261 1.89 -12.19 16.80
C PRO A 261 2.39 -10.75 16.92
N GLU A 262 3.71 -10.54 17.05
CA GLU A 262 4.37 -9.24 17.09
C GLU A 262 4.53 -8.56 15.72
N ILE A 263 4.41 -9.30 14.62
CA ILE A 263 4.54 -8.79 13.25
C ILE A 263 3.17 -8.40 12.71
N LYS A 264 2.89 -7.10 12.70
CA LYS A 264 1.63 -6.56 12.19
C LYS A 264 1.43 -6.84 10.70
N ALA A 265 0.29 -7.45 10.38
CA ALA A 265 -0.15 -7.77 9.03
C ALA A 265 -1.67 -7.61 8.90
N GLY A 266 -2.11 -7.24 7.70
CA GLY A 266 -3.51 -7.15 7.31
C GLY A 266 -3.68 -7.44 5.82
N ILE A 267 -4.85 -7.96 5.47
CA ILE A 267 -5.21 -8.41 4.13
C ILE A 267 -6.67 -8.07 3.84
N ILE A 268 -6.95 -7.65 2.60
CA ILE A 268 -8.29 -7.66 2.04
C ILE A 268 -8.29 -8.55 0.79
N ALA A 269 -9.31 -9.37 0.66
CA ALA A 269 -9.50 -10.25 -0.49
C ALA A 269 -10.96 -10.25 -0.96
N ILE A 270 -11.15 -10.40 -2.26
CA ILE A 270 -12.46 -10.63 -2.88
C ILE A 270 -12.39 -11.82 -3.83
N THR A 271 -13.47 -12.57 -3.89
CA THR A 271 -13.75 -13.58 -4.92
C THR A 271 -15.03 -13.18 -5.66
N ARG A 272 -15.58 -14.07 -6.50
CA ARG A 272 -16.82 -13.81 -7.23
C ARG A 272 -18.08 -13.91 -6.36
N THR A 273 -17.97 -14.55 -5.19
CA THR A 273 -19.11 -14.86 -4.31
C THR A 273 -18.98 -14.24 -2.92
N ASP A 274 -17.77 -13.92 -2.47
CA ASP A 274 -17.55 -13.45 -1.10
C ASP A 274 -16.29 -12.57 -0.97
N PHE A 275 -16.08 -11.97 0.20
CA PHE A 275 -14.91 -11.17 0.55
C PHE A 275 -14.42 -11.48 1.98
N SER A 276 -13.19 -11.07 2.27
CA SER A 276 -12.61 -11.16 3.61
C SER A 276 -11.73 -9.94 3.90
N VAL A 277 -11.71 -9.56 5.18
CA VAL A 277 -10.86 -8.51 5.76
C VAL A 277 -10.31 -9.09 7.05
N GLU A 278 -9.02 -9.42 7.08
CA GLU A 278 -8.36 -9.99 8.26
C GLU A 278 -7.13 -9.17 8.62
N ALA A 279 -6.85 -9.03 9.91
CA ALA A 279 -5.62 -8.44 10.42
C ALA A 279 -5.35 -8.91 11.84
N ASN A 280 -4.07 -8.99 12.24
CA ASN A 280 -3.68 -9.23 13.64
C ASN A 280 -3.53 -7.92 14.45
N THR A 281 -4.05 -6.82 13.92
CA THR A 281 -4.02 -5.47 14.52
C THR A 281 -5.20 -4.65 14.02
N GLU A 282 -5.43 -3.46 14.58
CA GLU A 282 -6.48 -2.56 14.11
C GLU A 282 -6.22 -2.12 12.67
N MET A 283 -7.27 -2.06 11.84
CA MET A 283 -7.15 -1.66 10.44
C MET A 283 -8.41 -0.94 9.98
N ALA A 284 -8.30 0.35 9.65
CA ALA A 284 -9.37 1.09 8.98
C ALA A 284 -9.74 0.41 7.66
N HIS A 285 -11.03 0.14 7.44
CA HIS A 285 -11.51 -0.52 6.24
C HIS A 285 -12.98 -0.22 5.98
N TYR A 286 -13.43 -0.54 4.78
CA TYR A 286 -14.84 -0.56 4.41
C TYR A 286 -15.00 -1.53 3.25
N ALA A 287 -16.14 -2.20 3.18
CA ALA A 287 -16.52 -3.07 2.09
C ALA A 287 -17.97 -2.76 1.68
N LEU A 288 -18.28 -2.90 0.40
CA LEU A 288 -19.62 -2.70 -0.15
C LEU A 288 -19.90 -3.85 -1.10
N VAL A 289 -20.93 -4.63 -0.77
CA VAL A 289 -21.48 -5.68 -1.62
C VAL A 289 -22.90 -5.27 -1.97
N LYS A 290 -23.29 -5.46 -3.23
CA LYS A 290 -24.68 -5.32 -3.68
C LYS A 290 -25.18 -6.72 -4.03
N GLU A 291 -26.20 -7.16 -3.31
CA GLU A 291 -26.95 -8.37 -3.65
C GLU A 291 -27.56 -8.20 -5.06
N ARG A 292 -27.66 -9.31 -5.80
CA ARG A 292 -28.13 -9.32 -7.19
C ARG A 292 -29.63 -9.45 -7.28
#